data_AF-A0A151S2Y1-F1
#
_entry.id   AF-A0A151S2Y1-F1
#
_cell.length_a   1.000
_cell.length_b   1.000
_cell.length_c   1.000
_cell.angle_alpha   90.00
_cell.angle_beta   90.00
_cell.angle_gamma   90.00
#
_symmetry.space_group_name_H-M   'P 1'
#
loop_
_entity.id
_entity.type
_entity.pdbx_description
1 polymer ?
#
loop_
_entity_poly.entity_id
_entity_poly.type
_entity_poly.pdbx_seq_one_letter_code
_entity_poly.pdbx_strand_id
1 'polypeptide(L)'
;MKMIGSAEALDGLYFMQVSKHQTQANLAEATSSSFPNTALWHFRLGHISFSKMNQMIALYPYLQNSNKRHICDICHFARQRRLPYSDSLHNASKPFDLLHLDVWGPLKPNPYRIINIS
;
A
#
# COMPACT_ATOMS: atom_id res chain seq x y z
N MET A 1 4.19 -32.03 7.78
CA MET A 1 3.30 -30.85 7.62
C MET A 1 2.36 -30.79 8.82
N LYS A 2 2.17 -29.62 9.44
CA LYS A 2 1.30 -29.45 10.61
C LYS A 2 0.02 -28.73 10.17
N MET A 3 -1.13 -29.36 10.36
CA MET A 3 -2.44 -28.77 10.05
C MET A 3 -2.77 -27.67 11.08
N ILE A 4 -3.19 -26.49 10.62
CA ILE A 4 -3.41 -25.30 11.46
C ILE A 4 -4.90 -25.11 11.81
N GLY A 5 -5.81 -25.83 11.13
CA GLY A 5 -7.24 -25.82 11.42
C GLY A 5 -8.03 -26.61 10.38
N SER A 6 -9.24 -27.03 10.77
CA SER A 6 -10.24 -27.64 9.90
C SER A 6 -11.50 -26.78 9.87
N ALA A 7 -12.21 -26.79 8.73
CA ALA A 7 -13.48 -26.11 8.56
C ALA A 7 -14.42 -27.00 7.74
N GLU A 8 -15.72 -26.93 8.03
CA GLU A 8 -16.76 -27.65 7.29
C GLU A 8 -17.34 -26.75 6.20
N ALA A 9 -17.52 -27.26 4.99
CA ALA A 9 -18.11 -26.52 3.89
C ALA A 9 -19.62 -26.81 3.77
N LEU A 10 -20.45 -25.76 3.77
CA LEU A 10 -21.89 -25.84 3.53
C LEU A 10 -22.28 -24.69 2.59
N ASP A 11 -22.96 -24.98 1.49
CA ASP A 11 -23.42 -24.00 0.47
C ASP A 11 -22.35 -23.01 0.00
N GLY A 12 -21.10 -23.46 -0.12
CA GLY A 12 -19.97 -22.65 -0.58
C GLY A 12 -19.34 -21.75 0.50
N LEU A 13 -19.81 -21.85 1.75
CA LEU A 13 -19.24 -21.18 2.92
C LEU A 13 -18.49 -22.18 3.80
N TYR A 14 -17.32 -21.76 4.31
CA TYR A 14 -16.54 -22.55 5.25
C TYR A 14 -16.82 -22.11 6.69
N PHE A 15 -17.34 -23.02 7.50
CA PHE A 15 -17.62 -22.82 8.91
C PHE A 15 -16.46 -23.36 9.75
N MET A 16 -15.81 -22.46 10.47
CA MET A 16 -14.79 -22.85 11.43
C MET A 16 -15.48 -23.32 12.72
N GLN A 17 -15.33 -24.60 13.06
CA GLN A 17 -15.83 -25.16 14.31
C GLN A 17 -15.02 -24.59 15.48
N VAL A 18 -15.45 -23.45 16.02
CA VAL A 18 -14.86 -22.88 17.23
C VAL A 18 -15.36 -23.70 18.40
N SER A 19 -14.60 -24.73 18.78
CA SER A 19 -14.85 -25.44 20.03
C SER A 19 -14.84 -24.42 21.18
N LYS A 20 -15.93 -24.34 21.94
CA LYS A 20 -16.06 -23.52 23.17
C LYS A 20 -15.20 -24.10 24.31
N HIS A 21 -13.92 -24.34 24.05
CA HIS A 21 -12.99 -24.49 25.15
C HIS A 21 -12.84 -23.12 25.79
N GLN A 22 -13.21 -23.01 27.06
CA GLN A 22 -12.83 -21.90 27.93
C GLN A 22 -11.31 -21.94 28.11
N THR A 23 -10.57 -21.64 27.05
CA THR A 23 -9.21 -21.14 27.17
C THR A 23 -9.34 -19.75 27.76
N GLN A 24 -8.91 -19.59 29.02
CA GLN A 24 -8.55 -18.29 29.55
C GLN A 24 -7.44 -17.74 28.64
N ALA A 25 -7.84 -16.99 27.62
CA ALA A 25 -6.90 -16.19 26.89
C ALA A 25 -6.38 -15.16 27.88
N ASN A 26 -5.07 -15.21 28.17
CA ASN A 26 -4.38 -14.03 28.64
C ASN A 26 -4.56 -13.00 27.53
N LEU A 27 -5.61 -12.19 27.63
CA LEU A 27 -5.72 -10.97 26.86
C LEU A 27 -4.50 -10.16 27.26
N ALA A 28 -3.45 -10.23 26.44
CA ALA A 28 -2.40 -9.23 26.48
C ALA A 28 -3.16 -7.91 26.44
N GLU A 29 -3.08 -7.16 27.54
CA GLU A 29 -3.73 -5.87 27.66
C GLU A 29 -3.21 -5.05 26.49
N ALA A 30 -4.03 -4.96 25.44
CA ALA A 30 -3.69 -4.23 24.26
C ALA A 30 -3.52 -2.81 24.76
N THR A 31 -2.27 -2.36 24.87
CA THR A 31 -1.96 -0.99 25.24
C THR A 31 -2.80 -0.14 24.32
N SER A 32 -3.86 0.47 24.86
CA SER A 32 -4.78 1.26 24.08
C SER A 32 -4.05 2.54 23.75
N SER A 33 -3.16 2.49 22.76
CA SER A 33 -2.61 3.67 22.13
C SER A 33 -3.81 4.37 21.51
N SER A 34 -4.40 5.27 22.28
CA SER A 34 -5.51 6.11 21.88
C SER A 34 -5.00 7.03 20.77
N PHE A 35 -4.99 6.52 19.55
CA PHE A 35 -4.78 7.36 18.37
C PHE A 35 -5.87 8.42 18.36
N PRO A 36 -5.55 9.69 18.04
CA PRO A 36 -6.57 10.69 17.85
C PRO A 36 -7.59 10.19 16.82
N ASN A 37 -8.87 10.46 17.06
CA ASN A 37 -9.97 9.98 16.20
C ASN A 37 -9.74 10.37 14.72
N THR A 38 -9.16 11.55 14.48
CA THR A 38 -8.77 12.02 13.14
C THR A 38 -7.68 11.16 12.49
N ALA A 39 -6.70 10.65 13.25
CA ALA A 39 -5.68 9.75 12.72
C ALA A 39 -6.27 8.39 12.34
N LEU A 40 -7.19 7.88 13.16
CA LEU A 40 -7.90 6.63 12.90
C LEU A 40 -8.74 6.71 11.61
N TRP A 41 -9.49 7.80 11.43
CA TRP A 41 -10.23 8.02 10.17
C TRP A 41 -9.30 8.26 8.97
N HIS A 42 -8.15 8.90 9.18
CA HIS A 42 -7.15 9.07 8.12
C HIS A 42 -6.66 7.72 7.59
N PHE A 43 -6.42 6.74 8.48
CA PHE A 43 -6.06 5.38 8.06
C PHE A 43 -7.22 4.64 7.39
N ARG A 44 -8.42 4.68 7.97
CA ARG A 44 -9.62 4.01 7.41
C ARG A 44 -9.99 4.51 6.01
N LEU A 45 -9.73 5.78 5.71
CA LEU A 45 -10.03 6.40 4.42
C LEU A 45 -8.85 6.38 3.43
N GLY A 46 -7.83 5.54 3.69
CA GLY A 46 -6.71 5.35 2.76
C GLY A 46 -5.79 6.56 2.68
N HIS A 47 -5.42 7.14 3.82
CA HIS A 47 -4.46 8.24 3.92
C HIS A 47 -4.90 9.54 3.22
N ILE A 48 -6.18 9.85 3.27
CA ILE A 48 -6.76 11.06 2.67
C ILE A 48 -6.05 12.34 3.18
N SER A 49 -5.93 13.36 2.32
CA SER A 49 -5.27 14.62 2.69
C SER A 49 -6.02 15.34 3.81
N PHE A 50 -5.28 16.09 4.63
CA PHE A 50 -5.88 16.86 5.74
C PHE A 50 -6.96 17.85 5.25
N SER A 51 -6.75 18.47 4.09
CA SER A 51 -7.76 19.36 3.48
C SER A 51 -9.07 18.63 3.17
N LYS A 52 -8.99 17.45 2.56
CA LYS A 52 -10.18 16.63 2.29
C LYS A 52 -10.80 16.09 3.59
N MET A 53 -9.99 15.75 4.59
CA MET A 53 -10.47 15.36 5.92
C MET A 53 -11.31 16.47 6.56
N ASN A 54 -10.87 17.72 6.48
CA ASN A 54 -11.64 18.86 7.00
C ASN A 54 -12.99 19.03 6.29
N GLN A 55 -13.04 18.80 4.97
CA GLN A 55 -14.30 18.79 4.23
C GLN A 55 -15.22 17.65 4.69
N MET A 56 -14.67 16.45 4.94
CA MET A 56 -15.43 15.32 5.47
C MET A 56 -15.98 15.59 6.87
N ILE A 57 -15.18 16.20 7.75
CA ILE A 57 -15.61 16.59 9.11
C ILE A 57 -16.77 17.59 9.05
N ALA A 58 -16.76 18.53 8.09
CA ALA A 58 -17.85 19.47 7.90
C ALA A 58 -19.17 18.78 7.50
N LEU A 59 -19.09 17.70 6.71
CA LEU A 59 -20.27 16.90 6.30
C LEU A 59 -20.69 15.88 7.37
N TYR A 60 -19.74 15.40 8.18
CA TYR A 60 -19.93 14.32 9.13
C TYR A 60 -19.34 14.69 10.50
N PRO A 61 -20.08 15.43 11.34
CA PRO A 61 -19.58 15.96 12.62
C PRO A 61 -19.11 14.90 13.61
N TYR A 62 -19.60 13.66 13.49
CA TYR A 62 -19.19 12.52 14.33
C TYR A 62 -17.75 12.06 14.08
N LEU A 63 -17.10 12.51 13.00
CA LEU A 63 -15.68 12.25 12.73
C LEU A 63 -14.74 12.98 13.71
N GLN A 64 -15.29 13.73 14.68
CA GLN A 64 -14.65 14.45 15.79
C GLN A 64 -13.23 14.94 15.52
N ASN A 65 -13.16 16.25 15.26
CA ASN A 65 -11.93 16.97 15.04
C ASN A 65 -11.13 17.15 16.34
N SER A 66 -10.23 16.22 16.67
CA SER A 66 -9.03 16.65 17.37
C SER A 66 -8.25 17.49 16.36
N ASN A 67 -8.31 18.82 16.50
CA ASN A 67 -7.61 19.85 15.69
C ASN A 67 -6.08 19.69 15.58
N LYS A 68 -5.55 18.52 15.96
CA LYS A 68 -4.16 18.14 15.88
C LYS A 68 -3.93 17.53 14.50
N ARG A 69 -3.15 18.24 13.68
CA ARG A 69 -2.50 17.63 12.51
C ARG A 69 -1.69 16.43 13.02
N HIS A 70 -2.10 15.23 12.64
CA HIS A 70 -1.36 14.01 12.92
C HIS A 70 -0.26 13.83 11.86
N ILE A 71 0.95 13.51 12.31
CA ILE A 71 2.08 13.20 11.42
C ILE A 71 1.96 11.73 11.03
N CYS A 72 1.83 11.45 9.73
CA CYS A 72 1.76 10.09 9.22
C CYS A 72 3.01 9.80 8.38
N ASP A 73 3.89 8.95 8.90
CA ASP A 73 5.16 8.59 8.25
C ASP A 73 4.93 7.98 6.85
N ILE A 74 3.90 7.14 6.72
CA ILE A 74 3.50 6.55 5.43
C ILE A 74 3.19 7.65 4.40
N CYS A 75 2.45 8.69 4.78
CA CYS A 75 2.18 9.81 3.89
C CYS A 75 3.43 10.62 3.55
N HIS A 76 4.36 10.77 4.50
CA HIS A 76 5.62 11.47 4.27
C HIS A 76 6.47 10.73 3.24
N PHE A 77 6.68 9.42 3.42
CA PHE A 77 7.43 8.60 2.50
C PHE A 77 6.76 8.49 1.13
N ALA A 78 5.43 8.33 1.08
CA ALA A 78 4.70 8.25 -0.19
C ALA A 78 4.71 9.56 -0.98
N ARG A 79 4.83 10.71 -0.30
CA ARG A 79 4.92 12.04 -0.94
C ARG A 79 6.33 12.49 -1.26
N GLN A 80 7.34 11.77 -0.77
CA GLN A 80 8.72 12.10 -1.03
C GLN A 80 9.00 11.93 -2.52
N ARG A 81 9.19 13.04 -3.21
CA ARG A 81 9.62 13.03 -4.60
C ARG A 81 11.13 12.78 -4.65
N ARG A 82 11.57 12.00 -5.64
CA ARG A 82 12.99 11.93 -5.98
C ARG A 82 13.47 13.35 -6.28
N LEU A 83 14.61 13.74 -5.72
CA LEU A 83 15.27 14.98 -6.09
C LEU A 83 15.55 14.99 -7.60
N PRO A 84 15.62 16.17 -8.23
CA PRO A 84 16.05 16.25 -9.62
C PRO A 84 17.38 15.51 -9.82
N TYR A 85 17.50 14.83 -10.97
CA TYR A 85 18.78 14.28 -11.37
C TYR A 85 19.74 15.43 -11.66
N SER A 86 21.02 15.25 -11.32
CA SER A 86 22.08 16.10 -11.85
C SER A 86 22.16 15.95 -13.36
N ASP A 87 22.70 16.96 -14.03
CA ASP A 87 22.95 16.89 -15.47
C ASP A 87 23.80 15.66 -15.82
N SER A 88 23.44 14.98 -16.90
CA SER A 88 24.19 13.81 -17.38
C SER A 88 25.52 14.26 -18.00
N LEU A 89 26.60 13.57 -17.59
CA LEU A 89 27.90 13.71 -18.25
C LEU A 89 27.99 12.91 -19.56
N HIS A 90 27.04 12.00 -19.81
CA HIS A 90 26.98 11.16 -21.00
C HIS A 90 26.20 11.84 -22.13
N ASN A 91 26.78 12.89 -22.71
CA ASN A 91 26.23 13.57 -23.87
C ASN A 91 27.14 13.34 -25.09
N ALA A 92 26.54 13.02 -26.24
CA ALA A 92 27.25 12.93 -27.50
C ALA A 92 27.54 14.33 -28.06
N SER A 93 28.77 14.59 -28.50
CA SER A 93 29.15 15.87 -29.11
C SER A 93 29.12 15.81 -30.64
N LYS A 94 29.23 14.61 -31.21
CA LYS A 94 29.13 14.32 -32.64
C LYS A 94 28.21 13.12 -32.89
N PRO A 95 27.69 12.97 -34.13
CA PRO A 95 26.96 11.77 -34.51
C PRO A 95 27.79 10.50 -34.24
N PHE A 96 27.14 9.49 -33.65
CA PHE A 96 27.73 8.18 -33.32
C PHE A 96 28.77 8.14 -32.17
N ASP A 97 28.97 9.22 -31.39
CA ASP A 97 29.89 9.22 -30.24
C ASP A 97 29.40 8.36 -29.05
N LEU A 98 28.08 8.16 -28.93
CA LEU A 98 27.48 7.42 -27.82
C LEU A 98 26.34 6.52 -28.34
N LEU A 99 26.45 5.22 -28.10
CA LEU A 99 25.41 4.24 -28.43
C LEU A 99 24.83 3.67 -27.13
N HIS A 100 23.53 3.89 -26.91
CA HIS A 100 22.79 3.30 -25.81
C HIS A 100 22.06 2.05 -26.30
N LEU A 101 22.40 0.88 -25.75
CA LEU A 101 21.77 -0.40 -26.08
C LEU A 101 21.12 -0.93 -24.81
N ASP A 102 19.84 -1.26 -24.89
CA ASP A 102 19.10 -1.93 -23.82
C ASP A 102 18.59 -3.28 -24.32
N VAL A 103 18.57 -4.27 -23.44
CA VAL A 103 18.01 -5.59 -23.73
C VAL A 103 16.64 -5.70 -23.10
N TRP A 104 15.60 -5.87 -23.91
CA TRP A 104 14.29 -6.16 -23.36
C TRP A 104 14.33 -7.56 -22.71
N GLY A 105 13.90 -7.64 -21.45
CA GLY A 105 13.84 -8.88 -20.68
C GLY A 105 13.04 -10.01 -21.36
N PRO A 106 13.09 -11.24 -20.82
CA PRO A 106 12.73 -12.47 -21.53
C PRO A 106 11.34 -12.39 -22.18
N LEU A 107 11.33 -12.42 -23.51
CA LEU A 107 10.12 -12.55 -24.30
C LEU A 107 9.61 -13.98 -24.11
N LYS A 108 8.38 -14.15 -23.62
CA LYS A 108 7.70 -15.44 -23.70
C LYS A 108 7.67 -15.83 -25.19
N PRO A 109 8.10 -17.04 -25.58
CA PRO A 109 8.05 -17.45 -26.97
C PRO A 109 6.58 -17.46 -27.40
N ASN A 110 6.18 -16.45 -28.17
CA ASN A 110 4.93 -16.49 -28.91
C ASN A 110 5.27 -17.11 -30.27
N PRO A 111 4.72 -18.29 -30.63
CA PRO A 111 5.12 -19.03 -31.82
C PRO A 111 4.87 -18.33 -33.15
N TYR A 112 4.20 -17.17 -33.17
CA TYR A 112 3.89 -16.44 -34.41
C TYR A 112 4.05 -14.93 -34.23
N ARG A 113 5.27 -14.41 -34.31
CA ARG A 113 5.47 -12.98 -34.65
C ARG A 113 6.88 -12.73 -35.17
N ILE A 114 6.97 -12.50 -36.48
CA ILE A 114 8.13 -11.86 -37.13
C ILE A 114 8.11 -10.39 -36.71
N ILE A 115 9.23 -9.93 -36.16
CA ILE A 115 9.44 -8.52 -35.81
C ILE A 115 10.13 -7.89 -37.02
N ASN A 116 9.44 -7.00 -37.73
CA ASN A 116 10.09 -6.09 -38.68
C ASN A 116 10.65 -4.92 -37.88
N ILE A 117 11.94 -4.67 -38.05
CA ILE A 117 12.62 -3.49 -37.52
C ILE A 117 12.61 -2.43 -38.62
N SER A 118 12.01 -1.27 -38.34
CA SER A 118 12.16 -0.03 -39.12
C SER A 118 13.19 0.87 -38.46
#